data_AF-A0A6G0ID33-F1
#
_entry.id   AF-A0A6G0ID33-F1
#
_cell.length_a   1.000
_cell.length_b   1.000
_cell.length_c   1.000
_cell.angle_alpha   90.00
_cell.angle_beta   90.00
_cell.angle_gamma   90.00
#
_symmetry.space_group_name_H-M   'P 1'
#
loop_
_entity.id
_entity.type
_entity.pdbx_description
1 polymer ?
#
loop_
_entity_poly.entity_id
_entity_poly.type
_entity_poly.pdbx_seq_one_letter_code
_entity_poly.pdbx_strand_id
1 'polypeptide(L)'
;MNQRPLRRARTSDRSGEHEPVTAQETMNQRPLRRARTSEVKMVDRLANSEANSKRIAVVEGCFGTAGQPLAIPGRVLIGEGVLTKLCRKKPKARQFFLFNDILSVTIDTVPDEGDLRNGWLIKTPTKSFAVYAATATEKSEWMNHIGKCVGDLLQKSGKAPTGEHAAVWVPDSEATVCMRCQKVKFTPVSRRHHCRKCGYVVCGPCSEKKYLLPSQSSKPVRVCEYCFVQLTSGSLGPRSDSISRPGSKFNNLSDDDDEDDSSD
;
A
#
# COMPACT_ATOMS: atom_id res chain seq x y z
N MET A 1 73.61 6.04 35.83
CA MET A 1 74.74 5.29 36.44
C MET A 1 74.47 3.79 36.36
N ASN A 2 75.52 2.98 36.45
CA ASN A 2 75.46 1.52 36.28
C ASN A 2 74.89 0.79 37.51
N GLN A 3 74.22 -0.35 37.28
CA GLN A 3 74.82 -1.67 37.58
C GLN A 3 74.01 -2.88 37.08
N ARG A 4 74.71 -3.83 36.46
CA ARG A 4 74.43 -5.28 36.43
C ARG A 4 75.67 -5.97 37.01
N PRO A 5 75.54 -7.11 37.71
CA PRO A 5 75.92 -8.40 37.10
C PRO A 5 75.01 -9.59 37.52
N LEU A 6 74.69 -10.57 36.63
CA LEU A 6 75.24 -11.96 36.53
C LEU A 6 74.86 -12.92 37.72
N ARG A 7 74.69 -14.26 37.60
CA ARG A 7 75.15 -15.26 36.58
C ARG A 7 74.48 -16.67 36.76
N ARG A 8 74.12 -17.36 35.65
CA ARG A 8 73.99 -18.86 35.45
C ARG A 8 72.99 -19.66 36.35
N ALA A 9 72.57 -20.90 36.07
CA ALA A 9 72.84 -21.93 35.01
C ALA A 9 71.52 -22.66 34.59
N ARG A 10 71.31 -23.17 33.35
CA ARG A 10 71.51 -24.57 32.83
C ARG A 10 71.06 -25.72 33.78
N THR A 11 70.43 -26.81 33.33
CA THR A 11 69.90 -27.26 31.99
C THR A 11 68.35 -27.36 32.05
N SER A 12 67.54 -28.10 31.26
CA SER A 12 67.62 -29.00 30.07
C SER A 12 66.23 -28.94 29.37
N ASP A 13 66.01 -29.07 28.06
CA ASP A 13 66.43 -30.04 27.02
C ASP A 13 65.51 -31.28 26.86
N ARG A 14 64.55 -31.19 25.92
CA ARG A 14 64.00 -32.32 25.15
C ARG A 14 63.36 -31.84 23.83
N SER A 15 63.30 -32.73 22.84
CA SER A 15 63.05 -32.48 21.41
C SER A 15 61.60 -32.68 20.93
N GLY A 16 61.29 -32.11 19.75
CA GLY A 16 60.14 -32.43 18.90
C GLY A 16 59.15 -31.25 18.71
N GLU A 17 58.56 -31.01 17.54
CA GLU A 17 58.83 -31.54 16.18
C GLU A 17 58.19 -30.60 15.14
N HIS A 18 58.65 -30.62 13.88
CA HIS A 18 58.14 -29.75 12.80
C HIS A 18 57.37 -30.59 11.77
N GLU A 19 56.13 -30.23 11.44
CA GLU A 19 55.36 -30.68 10.26
C GLU A 19 54.39 -29.54 9.81
N PRO A 20 53.92 -29.50 8.55
CA PRO A 20 53.44 -28.27 7.92
C PRO A 20 51.90 -28.17 7.71
N VAL A 21 51.50 -27.04 7.14
CA VAL A 21 50.13 -26.75 6.69
C VAL A 21 49.71 -27.67 5.53
N THR A 22 48.58 -28.36 5.69
CA THR A 22 47.78 -28.93 4.59
C THR A 22 46.32 -28.48 4.71
N ALA A 23 45.49 -28.73 3.69
CA ALA A 23 44.25 -27.98 3.47
C ALA A 23 43.02 -28.88 3.24
N GLN A 24 41.85 -28.22 3.19
CA GLN A 24 40.54 -28.71 2.71
C GLN A 24 39.79 -29.72 3.58
N GLU A 25 38.86 -29.21 4.40
CA GLU A 25 37.59 -29.89 4.67
C GLU A 25 36.45 -29.16 3.93
N THR A 26 35.80 -29.83 2.99
CA THR A 26 34.68 -29.29 2.22
C THR A 26 33.36 -29.52 2.94
N MET A 27 33.06 -28.66 3.93
CA MET A 27 31.89 -28.78 4.77
C MET A 27 30.57 -28.73 3.96
N ASN A 28 29.91 -29.88 3.84
CA ASN A 28 28.82 -30.16 2.90
C ASN A 28 27.49 -29.48 3.31
N GLN A 29 27.36 -28.19 3.02
CA GLN A 29 26.14 -27.42 3.30
C GLN A 29 24.99 -27.79 2.35
N ARG A 30 24.25 -28.86 2.69
CA ARG A 30 22.92 -29.11 2.11
C ARG A 30 21.99 -27.94 2.45
N PRO A 31 21.39 -27.23 1.48
CA PRO A 31 20.49 -26.12 1.77
C PRO A 31 19.22 -26.63 2.44
N LEU A 32 18.90 -26.09 3.62
CA LEU A 32 17.67 -26.39 4.35
C LEU A 32 16.45 -25.93 3.53
N ARG A 33 15.78 -26.88 2.85
CA ARG A 33 14.51 -26.64 2.15
C ARG A 33 13.40 -26.34 3.17
N ARG A 34 13.33 -25.06 3.57
CA ARG A 34 12.36 -24.51 4.53
C ARG A 34 10.92 -24.83 4.12
N ALA A 35 10.07 -25.15 5.11
CA ALA A 35 8.76 -25.77 4.91
C ALA A 35 7.72 -24.84 4.23
N ARG A 36 7.78 -24.74 2.89
CA ARG A 36 6.85 -23.97 2.04
C ARG A 36 5.69 -24.77 1.44
N THR A 37 5.56 -26.05 1.77
CA THR A 37 4.71 -27.01 1.04
C THR A 37 3.35 -27.31 1.69
N SER A 38 3.11 -26.89 2.93
CA SER A 38 1.83 -27.08 3.64
C SER A 38 0.81 -26.00 3.28
N GLU A 39 1.23 -24.73 3.35
CA GLU A 39 0.37 -23.55 3.24
C GLU A 39 -0.15 -23.34 1.81
N VAL A 40 0.72 -23.52 0.80
CA VAL A 40 0.34 -23.49 -0.63
C VAL A 40 -0.73 -24.55 -0.93
N LYS A 41 -0.53 -25.79 -0.46
CA LYS A 41 -1.52 -26.89 -0.60
C LYS A 41 -2.86 -26.59 0.07
N MET A 42 -2.91 -25.72 1.08
CA MET A 42 -4.18 -25.32 1.71
C MET A 42 -4.93 -24.32 0.82
N VAL A 43 -4.26 -23.31 0.28
CA VAL A 43 -4.86 -22.33 -0.65
C VAL A 43 -5.36 -23.03 -1.92
N ASP A 44 -4.57 -23.94 -2.49
CA ASP A 44 -4.93 -24.67 -3.71
C ASP A 44 -6.14 -25.61 -3.50
N ARG A 45 -6.29 -26.18 -2.29
CA ARG A 45 -7.48 -26.95 -1.89
C ARG A 45 -8.71 -26.08 -1.71
N LEU A 46 -8.55 -24.89 -1.11
CA LEU A 46 -9.65 -23.95 -0.90
C LEU A 46 -10.16 -23.36 -2.23
N ALA A 47 -9.26 -23.02 -3.16
CA ALA A 47 -9.61 -22.48 -4.48
C ALA A 47 -10.59 -23.36 -5.25
N ASN A 48 -10.39 -24.68 -5.19
CA ASN A 48 -11.19 -25.68 -5.88
C ASN A 48 -12.33 -26.26 -5.01
N SER A 49 -12.63 -25.64 -3.86
CA SER A 49 -13.69 -26.10 -2.96
C SER A 49 -15.05 -25.49 -3.29
N GLU A 50 -16.11 -26.30 -3.24
CA GLU A 50 -17.49 -25.85 -3.44
C GLU A 50 -17.89 -24.72 -2.47
N ALA A 51 -17.35 -24.74 -1.24
CA ALA A 51 -17.55 -23.70 -0.23
C ALA A 51 -16.95 -22.34 -0.64
N ASN A 52 -15.78 -22.33 -1.29
CA ASN A 52 -15.20 -21.12 -1.86
C ASN A 52 -16.06 -20.61 -3.03
N SER A 53 -16.44 -21.48 -3.96
CA SER A 53 -17.31 -21.11 -5.09
C SER A 53 -18.64 -20.51 -4.64
N LYS A 54 -19.30 -21.09 -3.63
CA LYS A 54 -20.54 -20.57 -3.03
C LYS A 54 -20.34 -19.19 -2.40
N ARG A 55 -19.26 -18.98 -1.63
CA ARG A 55 -18.92 -17.66 -1.06
C ARG A 55 -18.67 -16.62 -2.15
N ILE A 56 -17.90 -16.95 -3.18
CA ILE A 56 -17.61 -16.04 -4.30
C ILE A 56 -18.90 -15.66 -5.04
N ALA A 57 -19.81 -16.61 -5.29
CA ALA A 57 -21.10 -16.35 -5.95
C ALA A 57 -22.01 -15.40 -5.13
N VAL A 58 -22.03 -15.52 -3.80
CA VAL A 58 -22.75 -14.58 -2.91
C VAL A 58 -22.15 -13.17 -3.03
N VAL A 59 -20.81 -13.05 -3.02
CA VAL A 59 -20.13 -11.77 -3.18
C VAL A 59 -20.37 -11.16 -4.56
N GLU A 60 -20.40 -11.97 -5.62
CA GLU A 60 -20.68 -11.53 -7.00
C GLU A 60 -22.12 -10.99 -7.13
N GLY A 61 -23.09 -11.68 -6.51
CA GLY A 61 -24.50 -11.23 -6.45
C GLY A 61 -24.69 -9.85 -5.81
N CYS A 62 -23.81 -9.45 -4.88
CA CYS A 62 -23.85 -8.11 -4.26
C CYS A 62 -23.50 -6.96 -5.22
N PHE A 63 -22.92 -7.22 -6.40
CA PHE A 63 -22.56 -6.20 -7.39
C PHE A 63 -23.54 -6.09 -8.57
N GLY A 64 -24.53 -6.98 -8.66
CA GLY A 64 -25.53 -6.99 -9.73
C GLY A 64 -24.93 -7.24 -11.12
N THR A 65 -25.73 -6.97 -12.16
CA THR A 65 -25.38 -7.25 -13.57
C THR A 65 -24.26 -6.38 -14.15
N ALA A 66 -23.84 -5.32 -13.44
CA ALA A 66 -22.68 -4.50 -13.79
C ALA A 66 -21.36 -5.00 -13.15
N GLY A 67 -21.43 -6.03 -12.29
CA GLY A 67 -20.25 -6.65 -11.68
C GLY A 67 -19.34 -7.32 -12.72
N GLN A 68 -18.03 -7.32 -12.46
CA GLN A 68 -17.10 -8.20 -13.17
C GLN A 68 -17.15 -9.60 -12.55
N PRO A 69 -17.13 -10.68 -13.35
CA PRO A 69 -17.15 -12.04 -12.82
C PRO A 69 -16.04 -12.29 -11.79
N LEU A 70 -16.44 -12.72 -10.60
CA LEU A 70 -15.54 -13.00 -9.49
C LEU A 70 -15.16 -14.48 -9.45
N ALA A 71 -16.02 -15.37 -9.94
CA ALA A 71 -15.79 -16.82 -10.07
C ALA A 71 -14.71 -17.17 -11.13
N ILE A 72 -13.44 -16.87 -10.82
CA ILE A 72 -12.27 -17.15 -11.67
C ILE A 72 -11.47 -18.34 -11.11
N PRO A 73 -11.03 -19.31 -11.95
CA PRO A 73 -10.22 -20.46 -11.51
C PRO A 73 -8.98 -20.04 -10.70
N GLY A 74 -8.77 -20.67 -9.54
CA GLY A 74 -7.66 -20.37 -8.64
C GLY A 74 -7.90 -19.20 -7.68
N ARG A 75 -8.98 -18.41 -7.83
CA ARG A 75 -9.32 -17.33 -6.90
C ARG A 75 -9.91 -17.88 -5.60
N VAL A 76 -9.48 -17.33 -4.46
CA VAL A 76 -9.97 -17.64 -3.11
C VAL A 76 -10.43 -16.37 -2.41
N LEU A 77 -11.62 -16.38 -1.80
CA LEU A 77 -12.03 -15.34 -0.87
C LEU A 77 -11.34 -15.56 0.49
N ILE A 78 -10.25 -14.83 0.72
CA ILE A 78 -9.37 -14.93 1.90
C ILE A 78 -9.98 -14.25 3.13
N GLY A 79 -10.67 -13.13 2.94
CA GLY A 79 -11.28 -12.37 4.05
C GLY A 79 -12.46 -11.52 3.59
N GLU A 80 -13.39 -11.28 4.51
CA GLU A 80 -14.57 -10.45 4.30
C GLU A 80 -14.97 -9.77 5.61
N GLY A 81 -15.49 -8.54 5.56
CA GLY A 81 -15.83 -7.78 6.77
C GLY A 81 -16.13 -6.29 6.49
N VAL A 82 -16.60 -5.57 7.51
CA VAL A 82 -16.99 -4.17 7.42
C VAL A 82 -15.88 -3.27 7.95
N LEU A 83 -15.27 -2.47 7.07
CA LEU A 83 -14.29 -1.44 7.46
C LEU A 83 -14.87 -0.05 7.27
N THR A 84 -14.43 0.90 8.10
CA THR A 84 -14.77 2.32 7.93
C THR A 84 -13.86 2.93 6.88
N LYS A 85 -14.41 3.19 5.69
CA LYS A 85 -13.69 3.83 4.57
C LYS A 85 -13.72 5.34 4.68
N LEU A 86 -12.57 5.99 4.50
CA LEU A 86 -12.46 7.43 4.42
C LEU A 86 -12.84 7.92 3.01
N CYS A 87 -14.01 8.57 2.87
CA CYS A 87 -14.48 9.18 1.62
C CYS A 87 -14.37 10.72 1.68
N ARG A 88 -14.53 11.40 0.52
CA ARG A 88 -14.35 12.86 0.38
C ARG A 88 -15.11 13.69 1.43
N LYS A 89 -16.39 13.38 1.67
CA LYS A 89 -17.27 14.16 2.55
C LYS A 89 -17.40 13.59 3.96
N LYS A 90 -17.40 12.26 4.14
CA LYS A 90 -17.45 11.59 5.45
C LYS A 90 -16.85 10.18 5.44
N PRO A 91 -16.38 9.64 6.58
CA PRO A 91 -16.22 8.21 6.75
C PRO A 91 -17.53 7.46 6.49
N LYS A 92 -17.46 6.31 5.81
CA LYS A 92 -18.60 5.42 5.54
C LYS A 92 -18.20 3.97 5.83
N ALA A 93 -18.98 3.28 6.65
CA ALA A 93 -18.89 1.82 6.75
C ALA A 93 -19.13 1.19 5.36
N ARG A 94 -18.29 0.23 4.98
CA ARG A 94 -18.37 -0.51 3.72
C ARG A 94 -17.93 -1.95 3.94
N GLN A 95 -18.64 -2.89 3.30
CA GLN A 95 -18.18 -4.26 3.18
C GLN A 95 -16.95 -4.30 2.27
N PHE A 96 -15.93 -5.04 2.69
CA PHE A 96 -14.72 -5.33 1.92
C PHE A 96 -14.56 -6.84 1.74
N PHE A 97 -13.91 -7.20 0.63
CA PHE A 97 -13.62 -8.58 0.25
C PHE A 97 -12.16 -8.64 -0.20
N LEU A 98 -11.40 -9.59 0.35
CA LEU A 98 -9.99 -9.82 0.03
C LEU A 98 -9.85 -11.12 -0.74
N PHE A 99 -9.34 -11.01 -1.97
CA PHE A 99 -9.01 -12.16 -2.81
C PHE A 99 -7.49 -12.43 -2.83
N ASN A 100 -7.12 -13.68 -3.11
CA ASN A 100 -5.72 -14.13 -3.16
C ASN A 100 -4.93 -13.68 -4.41
N ASP A 101 -5.54 -12.94 -5.35
CA ASP A 101 -4.97 -12.55 -6.65
C ASP A 101 -4.73 -11.04 -6.82
N ILE A 102 -4.79 -10.26 -5.73
CA ILE A 102 -4.58 -8.81 -5.74
C ILE A 102 -3.09 -8.44 -5.87
N LEU A 103 -2.62 -8.30 -7.11
CA LEU A 103 -1.21 -8.02 -7.47
C LEU A 103 -0.75 -6.56 -7.27
N SER A 104 -1.67 -5.59 -7.27
CA SER A 104 -1.34 -4.16 -7.38
C SER A 104 -1.86 -3.33 -6.19
N VAL A 105 -1.65 -3.85 -4.97
CA VAL A 105 -1.90 -3.15 -3.70
C VAL A 105 -0.60 -2.93 -2.95
N THR A 106 -0.38 -1.70 -2.51
CA THR A 106 0.55 -1.36 -1.42
C THR A 106 -0.26 -0.92 -0.20
N ILE A 107 0.20 -1.23 1.00
CA ILE A 107 -0.41 -0.80 2.26
C ILE A 107 0.57 -0.06 3.16
N ASP A 108 0.08 0.94 3.88
CA ASP A 108 0.86 1.73 4.84
C ASP A 108 0.02 2.00 6.09
N THR A 109 0.60 1.94 7.28
CA THR A 109 -0.10 2.33 8.52
C THR A 109 -0.45 3.82 8.50
N VAL A 110 -1.69 4.15 8.85
CA VAL A 110 -2.10 5.52 9.18
C VAL A 110 -2.00 5.67 10.72
N PRO A 111 -1.42 6.76 11.24
CA PRO A 111 -1.45 7.06 12.67
C PRO A 111 -2.87 7.20 13.22
N ASP A 112 -3.06 6.87 14.50
CA ASP A 112 -4.33 7.13 15.19
C ASP A 112 -4.49 8.65 15.42
N GLU A 113 -5.60 9.25 14.98
CA GLU A 113 -5.88 10.69 15.12
C GLU A 113 -7.31 10.94 15.62
N GLY A 114 -7.44 11.30 16.90
CA GLY A 114 -8.74 11.43 17.56
C GLY A 114 -9.47 10.09 17.61
N ASP A 115 -10.73 10.09 17.18
CA ASP A 115 -11.58 8.89 17.13
C ASP A 115 -11.22 7.95 15.96
N LEU A 116 -10.44 8.42 14.98
CA LEU A 116 -9.99 7.62 13.84
C LEU A 116 -8.76 6.79 14.22
N ARG A 117 -9.02 5.60 14.76
CA ARG A 117 -8.03 4.64 15.24
C ARG A 117 -7.99 3.36 14.41
N ASN A 118 -6.89 2.61 14.48
CA ASN A 118 -6.68 1.37 13.72
C ASN A 118 -6.69 1.59 12.18
N GLY A 119 -6.11 2.69 11.71
CA GLY A 119 -6.11 3.06 10.28
C GLY A 119 -4.98 2.45 9.44
N TRP A 120 -5.23 2.20 8.16
CA TRP A 120 -4.21 1.99 7.13
C TRP A 120 -4.66 2.51 5.75
N LEU A 121 -3.70 2.79 4.88
CA LEU A 121 -3.92 3.10 3.47
C LEU A 121 -3.99 1.80 2.67
N ILE A 122 -4.93 1.74 1.73
CA ILE A 122 -4.88 0.82 0.59
C ILE A 122 -4.57 1.68 -0.63
N LYS A 123 -3.44 1.42 -1.29
CA LYS A 123 -2.96 2.15 -2.46
C LYS A 123 -2.98 1.26 -3.70
N THR A 124 -3.56 1.75 -4.80
CA THR A 124 -3.60 1.04 -6.10
C THR A 124 -3.34 2.03 -7.25
N PRO A 125 -3.01 1.56 -8.47
CA PRO A 125 -2.87 2.42 -9.65
C PRO A 125 -4.13 3.26 -9.95
N THR A 126 -5.32 2.72 -9.70
CA THR A 126 -6.61 3.34 -10.02
C THR A 126 -7.18 4.22 -8.89
N LYS A 127 -7.05 3.79 -7.62
CA LYS A 127 -7.75 4.42 -6.49
C LYS A 127 -7.10 4.08 -5.15
N SER A 128 -6.60 5.09 -4.45
CA SER A 128 -6.04 4.95 -3.10
C SER A 128 -6.93 5.61 -2.05
N PHE A 129 -7.07 5.00 -0.88
CA PHE A 129 -7.95 5.48 0.19
C PHE A 129 -7.51 4.92 1.56
N ALA A 130 -7.89 5.60 2.65
CA ALA A 130 -7.74 5.07 3.99
C ALA A 130 -8.94 4.21 4.41
N VAL A 131 -8.68 3.18 5.21
CA VAL A 131 -9.66 2.35 5.92
C VAL A 131 -9.28 2.23 7.39
N TYR A 132 -10.27 2.04 8.25
CA TYR A 132 -10.12 1.88 9.68
C TYR A 132 -10.92 0.66 10.14
N ALA A 133 -10.28 -0.21 10.94
CA ALA A 133 -10.90 -1.37 11.58
C ALA A 133 -11.53 -1.00 12.93
N ALA A 134 -12.52 -1.78 13.37
CA ALA A 134 -13.11 -1.62 14.71
C ALA A 134 -12.09 -1.95 15.82
N THR A 135 -11.15 -2.86 15.56
CA THR A 135 -10.10 -3.25 16.54
C THR A 135 -8.69 -3.25 15.94
N ALA A 136 -7.68 -3.15 16.82
CA ALA A 136 -6.28 -3.29 16.43
C ALA A 136 -5.96 -4.72 15.93
N THR A 137 -6.63 -5.73 16.47
CA THR A 137 -6.53 -7.13 16.02
C THR A 137 -7.01 -7.27 14.58
N GLU A 138 -8.21 -6.77 14.28
CA GLU A 138 -8.78 -6.78 12.92
C GLU A 138 -7.88 -6.02 11.92
N LYS A 139 -7.39 -4.82 12.26
CA LYS A 139 -6.37 -4.13 11.44
C LYS A 139 -5.16 -5.04 11.15
N SER A 140 -4.64 -5.70 12.17
CA SER A 140 -3.44 -6.54 12.05
C SER A 140 -3.70 -7.74 11.15
N GLU A 141 -4.85 -8.41 11.31
CA GLU A 141 -5.28 -9.53 10.47
C GLU A 141 -5.48 -9.11 9.00
N TRP A 142 -6.20 -8.02 8.74
CA TRP A 142 -6.37 -7.50 7.37
C TRP A 142 -5.03 -7.12 6.72
N MET A 143 -4.16 -6.38 7.42
CA MET A 143 -2.85 -6.01 6.89
C MET A 143 -1.95 -7.22 6.65
N ASN A 144 -1.95 -8.21 7.55
CA ASN A 144 -1.19 -9.46 7.39
C ASN A 144 -1.71 -10.29 6.19
N HIS A 145 -3.02 -10.44 6.04
CA HIS A 145 -3.61 -11.18 4.92
C HIS A 145 -3.33 -10.48 3.57
N ILE A 146 -3.47 -9.15 3.50
CA ILE A 146 -3.11 -8.38 2.28
C ILE A 146 -1.62 -8.55 1.96
N GLY A 147 -0.74 -8.34 2.94
CA GLY A 147 0.70 -8.45 2.76
C GLY A 147 1.15 -9.85 2.31
N LYS A 148 0.53 -10.90 2.86
CA LYS A 148 0.74 -12.28 2.43
C LYS A 148 0.29 -12.51 0.97
N CYS A 149 -0.92 -12.08 0.60
CA CYS A 149 -1.42 -12.26 -0.77
C CYS A 149 -0.50 -11.57 -1.79
N VAL A 150 -0.12 -10.32 -1.52
CA VAL A 150 0.81 -9.56 -2.37
C VAL A 150 2.18 -10.28 -2.45
N GLY A 151 2.73 -10.73 -1.32
CA GLY A 151 4.00 -11.46 -1.28
C GLY A 151 4.01 -12.79 -2.07
N ASP A 152 2.96 -13.60 -1.92
CA ASP A 152 2.79 -14.85 -2.66
C ASP A 152 2.69 -14.61 -4.17
N LEU A 153 1.99 -13.55 -4.59
CA LEU A 153 1.80 -13.21 -6.00
C LEU A 153 3.06 -12.61 -6.65
N LEU A 154 3.81 -11.77 -5.93
CA LEU A 154 5.11 -11.27 -6.40
C LEU A 154 6.09 -12.44 -6.59
N GLN A 155 6.12 -13.38 -5.65
CA GLN A 155 6.95 -14.58 -5.77
C GLN A 155 6.52 -15.50 -6.92
N LYS A 156 5.21 -15.67 -7.16
CA LYS A 156 4.69 -16.47 -8.27
C LYS A 156 4.91 -15.82 -9.64
N SER A 157 4.87 -14.50 -9.72
CA SER A 157 4.93 -13.76 -11.00
C SER A 157 6.34 -13.31 -11.40
N GLY A 158 7.29 -13.23 -10.46
CA GLY A 158 8.64 -12.72 -10.70
C GLY A 158 8.72 -11.23 -11.03
N LYS A 159 7.61 -10.50 -10.92
CA LYS A 159 7.51 -9.07 -11.23
C LYS A 159 7.75 -8.23 -9.97
N ALA A 160 8.39 -7.08 -10.12
CA ALA A 160 8.50 -6.09 -9.05
C ALA A 160 7.13 -5.41 -8.79
N PRO A 161 6.87 -4.91 -7.56
CA PRO A 161 5.67 -4.13 -7.28
C PRO A 161 5.60 -2.87 -8.15
N THR A 162 4.40 -2.54 -8.65
CA THR A 162 4.17 -1.29 -9.40
C THR A 162 4.10 -0.11 -8.43
N GLY A 163 5.18 0.65 -8.32
CA GLY A 163 5.28 1.78 -7.37
C GLY A 163 4.43 3.02 -7.70
N GLU A 164 3.77 3.10 -8.86
CA GLU A 164 2.79 4.16 -9.12
C GLU A 164 1.40 3.79 -8.58
N HIS A 165 0.83 4.73 -7.82
CA HIS A 165 -0.51 4.63 -7.25
C HIS A 165 -1.26 5.95 -7.47
N ALA A 166 -2.59 5.89 -7.52
CA ALA A 166 -3.43 7.08 -7.43
C ALA A 166 -3.19 7.80 -6.09
N ALA A 167 -3.36 9.12 -6.07
CA ALA A 167 -3.27 9.87 -4.82
C ALA A 167 -4.46 9.55 -3.90
N VAL A 168 -4.19 9.44 -2.59
CA VAL A 168 -5.25 9.52 -1.57
C VAL A 168 -5.80 10.94 -1.59
N TRP A 169 -7.12 11.10 -1.68
CA TRP A 169 -7.74 12.43 -1.71
C TRP A 169 -7.80 13.03 -0.32
N VAL A 170 -7.48 14.32 -0.22
CA VAL A 170 -7.65 15.10 1.02
C VAL A 170 -9.16 15.33 1.25
N PRO A 171 -9.72 14.94 2.40
CA PRO A 171 -11.15 15.09 2.67
C PRO A 171 -11.60 16.55 2.78
N ASP A 172 -12.85 16.81 2.39
CA ASP A 172 -13.40 18.16 2.24
C ASP A 172 -13.44 18.94 3.57
N SER A 173 -13.51 18.24 4.71
CA SER A 173 -13.44 18.81 6.06
C SER A 173 -12.06 19.37 6.41
N GLU A 174 -10.97 18.75 5.93
CA GLU A 174 -9.60 19.20 6.20
C GLU A 174 -9.23 20.43 5.35
N ALA A 175 -9.86 20.61 4.20
CA ALA A 175 -9.61 21.73 3.29
C ALA A 175 -10.67 22.82 3.42
N THR A 176 -10.39 23.85 4.22
CA THR A 176 -11.21 25.09 4.33
C THR A 176 -10.85 26.14 3.27
N VAL A 177 -9.63 26.08 2.73
CA VAL A 177 -9.11 26.95 1.66
C VAL A 177 -8.45 26.13 0.55
N CYS A 178 -8.35 26.69 -0.66
CA CYS A 178 -7.71 26.04 -1.80
C CYS A 178 -6.23 25.74 -1.55
N MET A 179 -5.85 24.46 -1.57
CA MET A 179 -4.49 23.95 -1.30
C MET A 179 -3.46 24.27 -2.40
N ARG A 180 -3.75 25.23 -3.29
CA ARG A 180 -2.81 25.74 -4.31
C ARG A 180 -2.62 27.24 -4.23
N CYS A 181 -3.68 28.04 -4.34
CA CYS A 181 -3.57 29.50 -4.24
C CYS A 181 -3.64 30.03 -2.81
N GLN A 182 -4.17 29.26 -1.85
CA GLN A 182 -4.48 29.63 -0.45
C GLN A 182 -5.43 30.83 -0.26
N LYS A 183 -5.71 31.61 -1.31
CA LYS A 183 -6.57 32.80 -1.34
C LYS A 183 -8.07 32.51 -1.32
N VAL A 184 -8.50 31.40 -1.94
CA VAL A 184 -9.93 31.07 -2.06
C VAL A 184 -10.37 30.20 -0.87
N LYS A 185 -11.20 30.76 0.01
CA LYS A 185 -11.96 30.00 1.02
C LYS A 185 -13.13 29.28 0.35
N PHE A 186 -13.34 28.02 0.69
CA PHE A 186 -14.43 27.21 0.11
C PHE A 186 -15.78 27.55 0.74
N THR A 187 -16.82 27.63 -0.09
CA THR A 187 -18.20 27.99 0.26
C THR A 187 -19.16 27.25 -0.70
N PRO A 188 -20.51 27.33 -0.55
CA PRO A 188 -21.42 26.76 -1.54
C PRO A 188 -21.27 27.32 -2.96
N VAL A 189 -20.79 28.56 -3.08
CA VAL A 189 -20.45 29.22 -4.36
C VAL A 189 -19.02 28.85 -4.78
N SER A 190 -18.05 29.02 -3.89
CA SER A 190 -16.64 28.64 -4.10
C SER A 190 -16.47 27.14 -3.86
N ARG A 191 -16.94 26.32 -4.82
CA ARG A 191 -16.96 24.85 -4.72
C ARG A 191 -15.55 24.22 -4.66
N ARG A 192 -15.48 23.04 -4.05
CA ARG A 192 -14.28 22.18 -3.95
C ARG A 192 -14.14 21.27 -5.16
N HIS A 193 -12.90 21.02 -5.59
CA HIS A 193 -12.56 19.97 -6.57
C HIS A 193 -11.26 19.27 -6.16
N HIS A 194 -11.12 17.98 -6.45
CA HIS A 194 -9.87 17.24 -6.21
C HIS A 194 -9.01 17.12 -7.47
N CYS A 195 -7.71 17.37 -7.35
CA CYS A 195 -6.73 17.04 -8.39
C CYS A 195 -6.49 15.52 -8.41
N ARG A 196 -6.70 14.86 -9.56
CA ARG A 196 -6.55 13.39 -9.66
C ARG A 196 -5.10 12.89 -9.53
N LYS A 197 -4.09 13.71 -9.84
CA LYS A 197 -2.67 13.33 -9.69
C LYS A 197 -2.14 13.47 -8.25
N CYS A 198 -2.62 14.45 -7.46
CA CYS A 198 -2.06 14.73 -6.12
C CYS A 198 -3.08 14.76 -4.97
N GLY A 199 -4.36 14.50 -5.20
CA GLY A 199 -5.39 14.36 -4.16
C GLY A 199 -5.81 15.66 -3.45
N TYR A 200 -5.11 16.78 -3.67
CA TYR A 200 -5.37 18.07 -3.04
C TYR A 200 -6.71 18.67 -3.46
N VAL A 201 -7.34 19.38 -2.52
CA VAL A 201 -8.58 20.14 -2.73
C VAL A 201 -8.26 21.54 -3.26
N VAL A 202 -8.84 21.89 -4.40
CA VAL A 202 -8.54 23.08 -5.20
C VAL A 202 -9.82 23.74 -5.72
N CYS A 203 -9.78 25.05 -5.91
CA CYS A 203 -10.86 25.79 -6.56
C CYS A 203 -10.79 25.64 -8.09
N GLY A 204 -11.89 26.01 -8.78
CA GLY A 204 -12.00 25.97 -10.25
C GLY A 204 -10.79 26.55 -10.97
N PRO A 205 -10.44 27.84 -10.76
CA PRO A 205 -9.30 28.50 -11.42
C PRO A 205 -7.93 27.86 -11.18
N CYS A 206 -7.74 27.12 -10.08
CA CYS A 206 -6.49 26.39 -9.84
C CYS A 206 -6.45 24.99 -10.49
N SER A 207 -7.50 24.61 -11.23
CA SER A 207 -7.71 23.24 -11.72
C SER A 207 -8.53 23.15 -13.01
N GLU A 208 -8.41 24.14 -13.89
CA GLU A 208 -9.11 24.18 -15.18
C GLU A 208 -8.63 23.10 -16.16
N LYS A 209 -7.36 22.68 -16.02
CA LYS A 209 -6.73 21.70 -16.89
C LYS A 209 -7.23 20.27 -16.64
N LYS A 210 -7.29 19.49 -17.72
CA LYS A 210 -7.47 18.02 -17.70
C LYS A 210 -6.21 17.36 -18.26
N TYR A 211 -5.85 16.18 -17.76
CA TYR A 211 -4.73 15.38 -18.25
C TYR A 211 -5.10 13.88 -18.24
N LEU A 212 -4.62 13.11 -19.20
CA LEU A 212 -4.88 11.66 -19.24
C LEU A 212 -3.98 10.94 -18.23
N LEU A 213 -4.60 10.27 -17.25
CA LEU A 213 -3.89 9.42 -16.28
C LEU A 213 -4.29 7.97 -16.57
N PRO A 214 -3.56 7.22 -17.43
CA PRO A 214 -4.02 5.93 -17.95
C PRO A 214 -4.35 4.90 -16.86
N SER A 215 -3.56 4.91 -15.78
CA SER A 215 -3.75 4.08 -14.59
C SER A 215 -5.05 4.36 -13.82
N GLN A 216 -5.73 5.48 -14.08
CA GLN A 216 -6.96 5.92 -13.39
C GLN A 216 -8.17 6.12 -14.31
N SER A 217 -7.98 6.48 -15.59
CA SER A 217 -9.07 6.71 -16.55
C SER A 217 -8.60 6.67 -18.00
N SER A 218 -9.49 6.25 -18.89
CA SER A 218 -9.35 6.40 -20.35
C SER A 218 -9.69 7.79 -20.87
N LYS A 219 -10.42 8.62 -20.10
CA LYS A 219 -10.73 10.02 -20.41
C LYS A 219 -9.75 10.97 -19.68
N PRO A 220 -9.43 12.16 -20.22
CA PRO A 220 -8.65 13.18 -19.48
C PRO A 220 -9.37 13.66 -18.21
N VAL A 221 -8.68 13.60 -17.07
CA VAL A 221 -9.22 13.92 -15.73
C VAL A 221 -8.67 15.23 -15.17
N ARG A 222 -9.45 15.90 -14.30
CA ARG A 222 -9.09 17.20 -13.71
C ARG A 222 -7.79 17.13 -12.91
N VAL A 223 -6.85 18.02 -13.23
CA VAL A 223 -5.60 18.22 -12.47
C VAL A 223 -5.45 19.69 -12.10
N CYS A 224 -4.75 19.97 -10.99
CA CYS A 224 -4.37 21.36 -10.67
C CYS A 224 -3.20 21.81 -11.54
N GLU A 225 -3.09 23.12 -11.82
CA GLU A 225 -2.12 23.70 -12.76
C GLU A 225 -0.69 23.19 -12.57
N TYR A 226 -0.19 23.20 -11.33
CA TYR A 226 1.12 22.67 -10.96
C TYR A 226 1.35 21.22 -11.41
N CYS A 227 0.34 20.35 -11.29
CA CYS A 227 0.44 18.96 -11.74
C CYS A 227 0.29 18.85 -13.26
N PHE A 228 -0.49 19.72 -13.91
CA PHE A 228 -0.54 19.78 -15.37
C PHE A 228 0.84 20.10 -15.93
N VAL A 229 1.48 21.17 -15.45
CA VAL A 229 2.85 21.57 -15.84
C VAL A 229 3.85 20.43 -15.64
N GLN A 230 3.87 19.79 -14.45
CA GLN A 230 4.76 18.64 -14.20
C GLN A 230 4.54 17.48 -15.19
N LEU A 231 3.28 17.18 -15.53
CA LEU A 231 2.93 16.10 -16.45
C LEU A 231 3.24 16.45 -17.92
N THR A 232 3.16 17.72 -18.32
CA THR A 232 3.47 18.18 -19.69
C THR A 232 4.96 18.46 -19.93
N SER A 233 5.71 18.90 -18.92
CA SER A 233 7.12 19.33 -19.06
C SER A 233 8.15 18.20 -19.00
N GLY A 234 7.73 16.93 -19.19
CA GLY A 234 8.63 15.76 -19.32
C GLY A 234 9.57 15.50 -18.14
N SER A 235 9.35 16.13 -16.99
CA SER A 235 10.37 16.30 -15.95
C SER A 235 10.40 15.14 -14.95
N LEU A 236 11.28 14.19 -15.25
CA LEU A 236 11.74 13.04 -14.47
C LEU A 236 11.44 13.01 -12.95
N GLY A 237 10.75 11.95 -12.52
CA GLY A 237 10.98 11.29 -11.22
C GLY A 237 10.19 11.81 -10.01
N PRO A 238 10.02 10.97 -8.97
CA PRO A 238 9.32 11.35 -7.74
C PRO A 238 10.24 12.20 -6.84
N ARG A 239 10.08 13.53 -6.88
CA ARG A 239 10.54 14.38 -5.78
C ARG A 239 9.61 14.22 -4.58
N SER A 240 10.17 13.73 -3.48
CA SER A 240 9.49 13.60 -2.20
C SER A 240 9.38 14.97 -1.52
N ASP A 241 8.45 15.81 -1.98
CA ASP A 241 8.13 17.09 -1.34
C ASP A 241 7.43 16.85 0.01
N SER A 242 8.24 16.57 1.03
CA SER A 242 7.84 16.43 2.43
C SER A 242 7.45 17.77 3.03
N ILE A 243 6.27 18.28 2.66
CA ILE A 243 5.66 19.47 3.26
C ILE A 243 4.76 19.03 4.43
N SER A 244 5.05 19.57 5.61
CA SER A 244 4.45 19.19 6.89
C SER A 244 2.92 19.35 6.92
N ARG A 245 2.21 18.30 7.39
CA ARG A 245 0.77 18.39 7.71
C ARG A 245 0.53 19.31 8.92
N PRO A 246 -0.32 20.35 8.82
CA PRO A 246 -0.91 20.99 9.97
C PRO A 246 -2.23 20.30 10.36
N GLY A 247 -2.38 19.94 11.64
CA GLY A 247 -3.65 19.83 12.37
C GLY A 247 -4.84 19.09 11.72
N SER A 248 -5.04 17.84 12.13
CA SER A 248 -6.28 17.06 11.99
C SER A 248 -7.58 17.84 12.31
N LYS A 249 -8.68 17.58 11.56
CA LYS A 249 -9.94 16.98 12.10
C LYS A 249 -11.09 16.89 11.10
N PHE A 250 -11.83 15.78 11.19
CA PHE A 250 -13.09 15.47 10.50
C PHE A 250 -14.27 16.12 11.25
N ASN A 251 -15.49 16.31 10.71
CA ASN A 251 -16.26 15.62 9.64
C ASN A 251 -17.04 16.70 8.80
N ASN A 252 -18.11 16.54 8.00
CA ASN A 252 -19.08 15.49 7.52
C ASN A 252 -19.63 16.03 6.13
N LEU A 253 -20.59 15.49 5.35
CA LEU A 253 -21.64 14.48 5.53
C LEU A 253 -21.93 13.69 4.21
N SER A 254 -23.18 13.62 3.72
CA SER A 254 -23.69 12.90 2.54
C SER A 254 -22.89 13.03 1.22
N ASP A 255 -22.29 11.93 0.72
CA ASP A 255 -22.28 11.71 -0.73
C ASP A 255 -23.56 11.00 -1.13
N ASP A 256 -24.31 11.67 -1.98
CA ASP A 256 -25.09 11.14 -3.09
C ASP A 256 -24.13 10.64 -4.19
N ASP A 257 -24.61 9.77 -5.08
CA ASP A 257 -23.84 9.19 -6.17
C ASP A 257 -23.99 10.05 -7.44
N ASP A 258 -22.97 10.90 -7.70
CA ASP A 258 -22.88 11.73 -8.90
C ASP A 258 -22.50 10.85 -10.12
N GLU A 259 -23.46 10.40 -10.93
CA GLU A 259 -23.20 9.79 -12.25
C GLU A 259 -22.76 10.85 -13.30
N ASP A 260 -22.08 10.39 -14.37
CA ASP A 260 -21.40 11.22 -15.39
C ASP A 260 -22.40 11.73 -16.46
N ASP A 261 -23.39 12.55 -16.08
CA ASP A 261 -24.30 13.19 -17.05
C ASP A 261 -23.62 14.36 -17.78
N SER A 262 -23.89 14.45 -19.09
CA SER A 262 -23.14 15.20 -20.09
C SER A 262 -24.08 15.71 -21.18
N SER A 263 -24.87 16.72 -20.86
CA SER A 263 -25.71 17.48 -21.81
C SER A 263 -25.49 18.99 -21.66
N ASP A 264 -25.05 19.60 -22.76
CA ASP A 264 -24.83 21.05 -23.05
C ASP A 264 -24.60 22.04 -21.88
#